data_AF-A0A536Y4E8-F1
#
_entry.id   AF-A0A536Y4E8-F1
#
_cell.length_a   1.000
_cell.length_b   1.000
_cell.length_c   1.000
_cell.angle_alpha   90.00
_cell.angle_beta   90.00
_cell.angle_gamma   90.00
#
_symmetry.space_group_name_H-M   'P 1'
#
loop_
_entity.id
_entity.type
_entity.pdbx_description
1 polymer ?
#
loop_
_entity_poly.entity_id
_entity_poly.type
_entity_poly.pdbx_seq_one_letter_code
_entity_poly.pdbx_strand_id
1 'polypeptide(L)'
;LADTPRPVWNPDVIQTHDFGADWKEVPDDQPYDNAFKVEWELFIRHVCEGAPFGWNLLEGAKGLQLVDCALKSWRSRRWIDVPRLKA
;
A
#
# COMPACT_ATOMS: atom_id res chain seq x y z
N LEU A 1 6.95 12.79 9.79
CA LEU A 1 8.07 13.49 9.12
C LEU A 1 9.13 13.99 10.10
N ALA A 2 8.79 14.39 11.32
CA ALA A 2 9.79 14.84 12.31
C ALA A 2 10.85 13.76 12.61
N ASP A 3 10.45 12.49 12.70
CA ASP A 3 11.35 11.36 12.97
C ASP A 3 11.92 10.66 11.73
N THR A 4 11.68 11.18 10.53
CA THR A 4 12.22 10.57 9.29
C THR A 4 13.67 11.04 9.08
N PRO A 5 14.66 10.13 9.07
CA PRO A 5 16.05 10.49 8.80
C PRO A 5 16.20 11.14 7.42
N ARG A 6 17.05 12.16 7.33
CA ARG A 6 17.37 12.86 6.07
C ARG A 6 18.89 13.06 5.97
N PRO A 7 19.67 11.99 5.85
CA PRO A 7 21.12 12.08 5.74
C PRO A 7 21.52 12.71 4.40
N VAL A 8 22.62 13.47 4.41
CA VAL A 8 23.24 14.01 3.18
C VAL A 8 24.40 13.11 2.79
N TRP A 9 24.38 12.60 1.56
CA TRP A 9 25.47 11.80 1.02
C TRP A 9 26.49 12.70 0.30
N ASN A 10 27.77 12.48 0.58
CA ASN A 10 28.88 13.11 -0.13
C ASN A 10 29.73 12.01 -0.81
N PRO A 11 29.77 11.96 -2.15
CA PRO A 11 30.55 10.95 -2.88
C PRO A 11 32.07 11.10 -2.74
N ASP A 12 32.57 12.27 -2.34
CA ASP A 12 34.00 12.57 -2.26
C ASP A 12 34.67 12.05 -0.98
N VAL A 13 33.88 11.50 -0.05
CA VAL A 13 34.38 10.99 1.24
C VAL A 13 33.91 9.56 1.46
N ILE A 14 34.77 8.75 2.07
CA ILE A 14 34.40 7.39 2.48
C ILE A 14 33.24 7.49 3.47
N GLN A 15 32.12 6.84 3.14
CA GLN A 15 30.95 6.80 4.00
C GLN A 15 31.18 5.84 5.17
N THR A 16 31.08 6.37 6.39
CA THR A 16 31.26 5.63 7.65
C THR A 16 30.01 5.64 8.53
N HIS A 17 28.98 6.39 8.14
CA HIS A 17 27.72 6.53 8.87
C HIS A 17 26.84 5.29 8.72
N ASP A 18 26.27 4.83 9.84
CA ASP A 18 25.26 3.77 9.86
C ASP A 18 23.87 4.36 9.67
N PHE A 19 23.40 4.38 8.42
CA PHE A 19 22.06 4.89 8.09
C PHE A 19 20.92 4.06 8.69
N GLY A 20 21.18 2.78 9.04
CA GLY A 20 20.17 1.93 9.66
C GLY A 20 19.86 2.38 11.07
N ALA A 21 20.89 2.82 11.82
CA ALA A 21 20.76 3.29 13.19
C ALA A 21 19.98 4.61 13.33
N ASP A 22 19.81 5.38 12.25
CA ASP A 22 19.00 6.59 12.27
C ASP A 22 17.50 6.29 12.33
N TRP A 23 17.08 5.12 11.85
CA TRP A 23 15.68 4.73 11.85
C TRP A 23 15.23 4.38 13.27
N LYS A 24 14.04 4.84 13.60
CA LYS A 24 13.36 4.48 14.84
C LYS A 24 12.23 3.52 14.53
N GLU A 25 12.14 2.46 15.31
CA GLU A 25 10.99 1.57 15.30
C GLU A 25 9.74 2.35 15.71
N VAL A 26 8.66 2.16 14.96
CA VAL A 26 7.37 2.77 15.28
C VAL A 26 6.75 1.94 16.40
N PRO A 27 6.37 2.53 17.55
CA PRO A 27 5.74 1.78 18.63
C PRO A 27 4.40 1.20 18.21
N ASP A 28 4.08 0.01 18.72
CA ASP A 28 2.73 -0.57 18.63
C ASP A 28 1.80 0.19 19.61
N ASP A 29 1.08 1.20 19.10
CA ASP A 29 0.21 2.07 19.89
C ASP A 29 -1.19 1.48 20.17
N GLN A 30 -1.54 0.41 19.46
CA GLN A 30 -2.82 -0.27 19.59
C GLN A 30 -2.72 -1.76 19.25
N PRO A 31 -3.59 -2.60 19.82
CA PRO A 31 -3.69 -3.99 19.39
C PRO A 31 -4.33 -4.07 18.00
N TYR A 32 -3.68 -4.80 17.09
CA TYR A 32 -4.25 -5.16 15.79
C TYR A 32 -4.94 -6.53 15.87
N ASP A 33 -6.25 -6.54 15.64
CA ASP A 33 -7.03 -7.78 15.57
C ASP A 33 -6.83 -8.49 14.21
N ASN A 34 -7.37 -9.70 14.06
CA ASN A 34 -7.34 -10.45 12.82
C ASN A 34 -7.97 -9.63 11.67
N ALA A 35 -7.17 -9.36 10.64
CA ALA A 35 -7.58 -8.49 9.53
C ALA A 35 -8.86 -8.98 8.81
N PHE A 36 -9.03 -10.30 8.65
CA PHE A 36 -10.24 -10.86 8.03
C PHE A 36 -11.47 -10.63 8.90
N LYS A 37 -11.36 -10.83 10.22
CA LYS A 37 -12.45 -10.54 11.17
C LYS A 37 -12.86 -9.07 11.09
N VAL A 38 -11.89 -8.15 11.11
CA VAL A 38 -12.15 -6.71 11.02
C VAL A 38 -12.86 -6.34 9.72
N GLU A 39 -12.41 -6.86 8.58
CA GLU A 39 -13.08 -6.60 7.29
C GLU A 39 -14.50 -7.18 7.25
N TRP A 40 -14.71 -8.38 7.81
CA TRP A 40 -16.06 -8.96 7.96
C TRP A 40 -16.98 -8.10 8.81
N GLU A 41 -16.49 -7.57 9.93
CA GLU A 41 -17.26 -6.63 10.77
C GLU A 41 -17.63 -5.36 10.00
N LEU A 42 -16.71 -4.81 9.21
CA LEU A 42 -16.97 -3.65 8.35
C LEU A 42 -18.02 -3.96 7.28
N PHE A 43 -17.95 -5.13 6.65
CA PHE A 43 -18.93 -5.55 5.64
C PHE A 43 -20.33 -5.78 6.24
N ILE A 44 -20.41 -6.42 7.42
CA ILE A 44 -21.70 -6.60 8.12
C ILE A 44 -22.32 -5.26 8.46
N ARG A 45 -21.53 -4.31 8.98
CA ARG A 45 -22.01 -2.94 9.26
C ARG A 45 -22.46 -2.22 8.01
N HIS A 46 -21.74 -2.37 6.90
CA HIS A 46 -22.17 -1.82 5.62
C HIS A 46 -23.57 -2.30 5.23
N VAL A 47 -23.83 -3.60 5.35
CA VAL A 47 -25.09 -4.22 4.95
C VAL A 47 -26.23 -3.90 5.93
N CYS A 48 -25.96 -3.97 7.24
CA CYS A 48 -27.00 -3.87 8.27
C CYS A 48 -27.33 -2.42 8.69
N GLU A 49 -26.36 -1.51 8.68
CA GLU A 49 -26.52 -0.12 9.14
C GLU A 49 -26.13 0.94 8.10
N GLY A 50 -25.75 0.54 6.88
CA GLY A 50 -25.37 1.48 5.82
C GLY A 50 -24.03 2.18 6.07
N ALA A 51 -23.15 1.59 6.87
CA ALA A 51 -21.82 2.15 7.11
C ALA A 51 -21.01 2.28 5.81
N PRO A 52 -20.13 3.29 5.66
CA PRO A 52 -19.24 3.40 4.50
C PRO A 52 -18.36 2.16 4.34
N PHE A 53 -18.24 1.65 3.11
CA PHE A 53 -17.43 0.47 2.80
C PHE A 53 -16.73 0.63 1.45
N GLY A 54 -15.40 0.76 1.49
CA GLY A 54 -14.60 1.02 0.29
C GLY A 54 -14.26 -0.24 -0.51
N TRP A 55 -14.22 -1.42 0.13
CA TRP A 55 -13.67 -2.66 -0.42
C TRP A 55 -14.70 -3.49 -1.18
N ASN A 56 -15.41 -2.85 -2.12
CA ASN A 56 -16.45 -3.51 -2.90
C ASN A 56 -15.88 -4.32 -4.09
N LEU A 57 -16.78 -4.93 -4.88
CA LEU A 57 -16.39 -5.72 -6.05
C LEU A 57 -15.65 -4.91 -7.13
N LEU A 58 -15.85 -3.60 -7.22
CA LEU A 58 -15.10 -2.75 -8.16
C LEU A 58 -13.62 -2.66 -7.77
N GLU A 59 -13.30 -2.61 -6.48
CA GLU A 59 -11.91 -2.67 -6.02
C GLU A 59 -11.28 -4.03 -6.35
N GLY A 60 -12.03 -5.12 -6.23
CA GLY A 60 -11.61 -6.44 -6.70
C GLY A 60 -11.32 -6.47 -8.20
N ALA A 61 -12.18 -5.83 -9.01
CA ALA A 61 -11.98 -5.73 -10.46
C ALA A 61 -10.73 -4.90 -10.83
N LYS A 62 -10.39 -3.85 -10.08
CA LYS A 62 -9.14 -3.09 -10.27
C LYS A 62 -7.91 -3.99 -10.05
N GLY A 63 -7.96 -4.91 -9.10
CA GLY A 63 -6.90 -5.90 -8.88
C GLY A 63 -6.66 -6.76 -10.13
N LEU A 64 -7.72 -7.33 -10.70
CA LEU A 64 -7.62 -8.12 -11.94
C LEU A 64 -7.14 -7.27 -13.14
N GLN A 65 -7.63 -6.04 -13.27
CA GLN A 65 -7.18 -5.12 -14.31
C GLN A 65 -5.67 -4.88 -14.25
N LEU A 66 -5.11 -4.70 -13.05
CA LEU A 66 -3.68 -4.51 -12.89
C LEU A 66 -2.89 -5.77 -13.27
N VAL A 67 -3.41 -6.96 -12.95
CA VAL A 67 -2.82 -8.23 -13.39
C VAL A 67 -2.74 -8.28 -14.92
N ASP A 68 -3.83 -7.96 -15.62
CA ASP A 68 -3.85 -7.94 -17.09
C ASP A 68 -2.87 -6.91 -17.67
N CYS A 69 -2.83 -5.71 -17.09
CA CYS A 69 -1.88 -4.67 -17.50
C CYS A 69 -0.43 -5.11 -17.28
N ALA A 70 -0.13 -5.78 -16.17
CA ALA A 70 1.20 -6.28 -15.85
C ALA A 70 1.64 -7.38 -16.84
N LEU A 71 0.75 -8.34 -17.14
CA LEU A 71 1.01 -9.37 -18.14
C LEU A 71 1.24 -8.77 -19.54
N LYS A 72 0.45 -7.76 -19.90
CA LYS A 72 0.62 -7.03 -21.17
C LYS A 72 1.94 -6.25 -21.20
N SER A 73 2.28 -5.56 -20.12
CA SER A 73 3.55 -4.84 -19.95
C SER A 73 4.73 -5.79 -20.13
N TRP A 74 4.69 -6.94 -19.46
CA TRP A 74 5.74 -7.95 -19.57
C TRP A 74 5.93 -8.44 -21.01
N ARG A 75 4.85 -8.85 -21.68
CA ARG A 75 4.89 -9.34 -23.06
C ARG A 75 5.36 -8.28 -24.07
N SER A 76 5.01 -7.02 -23.83
CA SER A 76 5.34 -5.90 -24.74
C SER A 76 6.59 -5.12 -24.35
N ARG A 77 7.23 -5.47 -23.23
CA ARG A 77 8.45 -4.85 -22.70
C ARG A 77 8.36 -3.32 -22.58
N ARG A 78 7.18 -2.81 -22.24
CA ARG A 78 6.93 -1.37 -22.09
C ARG A 78 5.87 -1.10 -21.02
N TRP A 79 5.85 0.14 -20.54
CA TRP A 79 4.78 0.62 -19.68
C TRP A 79 3.41 0.56 -20.37
N ILE A 80 2.39 0.23 -19.58
CA ILE A 80 0.98 0.18 -19.97
C ILE A 80 0.23 1.09 -19.00
N ASP A 81 -0.48 2.08 -19.53
CA ASP A 81 -1.39 2.90 -18.72
C ASP A 81 -2.54 2.03 -18.22
N VAL A 82 -2.84 2.12 -16.92
CA VAL A 82 -3.98 1.44 -16.31
C VAL A 82 -5.24 2.26 -16.61
N PRO A 83 -6.18 1.77 -17.44
CA PRO A 83 -7.34 2.56 -17.82
C PRO A 83 -8.31 2.71 -16.66
N ARG A 84 -9.07 3.81 -16.60
CA ARG A 84 -10.07 4.00 -15.54
C ARG A 84 -11.25 3.03 -15.75
N LEU A 85 -11.57 2.23 -14.73
CA LEU A 85 -12.81 1.46 -14.69
C LEU A 85 -14.01 2.38 -14.46
N LYS A 86 -15.13 2.07 -15.13
CA LYS A 86 -16.42 2.73 -14.90
C LYS A 86 -17.19 1.90 -13.87
N ALA A 87 -17.74 2.58 -12.87
CA ALA A 87 -18.67 2.03 -11.90
C ALA A 87 -20.10 2.13 -12.45
#